data_AF-A0A6G1YRU5-F1
#
_entry.id   AF-A0A6G1YRU5-F1
#
_cell.length_a   1.000
_cell.length_b   1.000
_cell.length_c   1.000
_cell.angle_alpha   90.00
_cell.angle_beta   90.00
_cell.angle_gamma   90.00
#
_symmetry.space_group_name_H-M   'P 1'
#
loop_
_entity.id
_entity.type
_entity.pdbx_description
1 polymer ?
#
loop_
_entity_poly.entity_id
_entity_poly.type
_entity_poly.pdbx_seq_one_letter_code
_entity_poly.pdbx_strand_id
1 'polypeptide(L)'
;MITHSRKEITEVLYGNENIIKKTLETFSWIQSSLEGCVDHTEVRMHVTTQPIWEGLNQLKERGVKLRMVTEITNDNISYTKKMMQIAEVRHLKGVRSSFGIADGIQYLDHAISDNNQLSHAIISDVKAIVEAKEYLFETLEFSYSC
;
A
#
# COMPACT_ATOMS: atom_id res chain seq x y z
N MET A 1 8.79 -34.06 11.97
CA MET A 1 9.42 -32.71 11.91
C MET A 1 8.37 -31.74 12.40
N ILE A 2 8.58 -31.13 13.57
CA ILE A 2 7.64 -30.14 14.11
C ILE A 2 7.90 -28.85 13.35
N THR A 3 7.10 -28.57 12.30
CA THR A 3 7.05 -27.25 11.69
C THR A 3 6.50 -26.31 12.75
N HIS A 4 7.37 -25.54 13.40
CA HIS A 4 6.94 -24.39 14.17
C HIS A 4 6.30 -23.44 13.15
N SER A 5 4.97 -23.43 13.05
CA SER A 5 4.28 -22.40 12.29
C SER A 5 4.74 -21.07 12.86
N ARG A 6 5.36 -20.23 12.00
CA ARG A 6 5.71 -18.86 12.37
C ARG A 6 4.49 -18.24 13.04
N LYS A 7 4.66 -17.73 14.26
CA LYS A 7 3.57 -17.08 14.98
C LYS A 7 3.17 -15.84 14.18
N GLU A 8 1.92 -15.81 13.73
CA GLU A 8 1.32 -14.62 13.12
C GLU A 8 1.26 -13.50 14.16
N ILE A 9 1.54 -12.27 13.72
CA ILE A 9 1.66 -11.10 14.57
C ILE A 9 0.90 -9.91 13.96
N THR A 10 0.39 -9.08 14.86
CA THR A 10 -0.08 -7.74 14.54
C THR A 10 0.70 -6.77 15.41
N GLU A 11 1.28 -5.74 14.80
CA GLU A 11 2.09 -4.73 15.47
C GLU A 11 1.54 -3.33 15.17
N VAL A 12 1.73 -2.42 16.11
CA VAL A 12 1.46 -1.00 15.92
C VAL A 12 2.79 -0.26 15.87
N LEU A 13 2.99 0.51 14.80
CA LEU A 13 4.16 1.34 14.59
C LEU A 13 3.77 2.81 14.76
N TYR A 14 4.71 3.58 15.29
CA TYR A 14 4.53 5.01 15.56
C TYR A 14 5.64 5.81 14.93
N GLY A 15 5.27 6.96 14.38
CA GLY A 15 6.19 7.95 13.85
C GLY A 15 6.68 7.64 12.43
N ASN A 16 6.89 8.73 11.70
CA ASN A 16 7.12 8.72 10.26
C ASN A 16 8.32 7.86 9.83
N GLU A 17 9.45 8.00 10.52
CA GLU A 17 10.68 7.27 10.18
C GLU A 17 10.55 5.77 10.35
N ASN A 18 9.90 5.32 11.44
CA ASN A 18 9.70 3.89 11.71
C ASN A 18 8.77 3.27 10.67
N ILE A 19 7.71 3.99 10.29
CA ILE A 19 6.74 3.51 9.30
C ILE A 19 7.40 3.45 7.92
N ILE A 20 8.12 4.50 7.49
CA ILE A 20 8.86 4.48 6.22
C ILE A 20 9.90 3.35 6.21
N LYS A 21 10.68 3.20 7.29
CA LYS A 21 11.67 2.12 7.40
C LYS A 21 10.99 0.76 7.22
N LYS A 22 9.86 0.53 7.89
CA LYS A 22 9.11 -0.72 7.75
C LYS A 22 8.58 -0.91 6.33
N THR A 23 8.03 0.12 5.71
CA THR A 23 7.57 0.05 4.31
C THR A 23 8.70 -0.35 3.35
N LEU A 24 9.91 0.20 3.54
CA LEU A 24 11.08 -0.15 2.74
C LEU A 24 11.58 -1.58 3.01
N GLU A 25 11.57 -2.02 4.27
CA GLU A 25 11.83 -3.43 4.63
C GLU A 25 10.82 -4.34 3.93
N THR A 26 9.53 -3.98 3.92
CA THR A 26 8.47 -4.69 3.19
C THR A 26 8.79 -4.76 1.71
N PHE A 27 9.13 -3.63 1.08
CA PHE A 27 9.52 -3.61 -0.34
C PHE A 27 10.72 -4.52 -0.64
N SER A 28 11.66 -4.71 0.29
CA SER A 28 12.85 -5.51 0.03
C SER A 28 12.56 -6.98 -0.28
N TRP A 29 11.50 -7.57 0.28
CA TRP A 29 11.20 -8.99 0.14
C TRP A 29 10.05 -9.33 -0.81
N ILE A 30 9.21 -8.35 -1.21
CA ILE A 30 8.12 -8.58 -2.18
C ILE A 30 8.65 -9.16 -3.50
N GLN A 31 7.98 -10.18 -4.02
CA GLN A 31 8.32 -10.87 -5.26
C GLN A 31 7.23 -10.81 -6.32
N SER A 32 5.95 -10.72 -5.93
CA SER A 32 4.82 -10.97 -6.83
C SER A 32 3.94 -9.73 -7.00
N SER A 33 3.41 -9.18 -5.92
CA SER A 33 2.45 -8.08 -5.98
C SER A 33 2.54 -7.11 -4.80
N LEU A 34 2.13 -5.87 -5.09
CA LEU A 34 1.83 -4.86 -4.10
C LEU A 34 0.53 -4.15 -4.51
N GLU A 35 -0.49 -4.35 -3.71
CA GLU A 35 -1.80 -3.72 -3.84
C GLU A 35 -1.91 -2.56 -2.85
N GLY A 36 -2.48 -1.43 -3.28
CA GLY A 36 -2.70 -0.26 -2.43
C GLY A 36 -4.06 0.38 -2.64
N CYS A 37 -4.88 0.46 -1.60
CA CYS A 37 -5.98 1.41 -1.56
C CYS A 37 -5.43 2.69 -0.94
N VAL A 38 -5.53 3.82 -1.62
CA VAL A 38 -4.88 5.07 -1.19
C VAL A 38 -5.88 6.21 -1.23
N ASP A 39 -6.04 6.91 -0.11
CA ASP A 39 -6.82 8.14 -0.08
C ASP A 39 -6.26 9.17 -1.08
N HIS A 40 -7.17 9.91 -1.73
CA HIS A 40 -6.83 10.87 -2.77
C HIS A 40 -5.80 11.93 -2.35
N THR A 41 -5.73 12.27 -1.06
CA THR A 41 -4.77 13.24 -0.51
C THR A 41 -3.35 12.68 -0.40
N GLU A 42 -3.19 11.35 -0.46
CA GLU A 42 -1.94 10.65 -0.13
C GLU A 42 -1.17 10.15 -1.36
N VAL A 43 -1.76 10.21 -2.55
CA VAL A 43 -1.09 9.83 -3.82
C VAL A 43 0.21 10.62 -4.01
N ARG A 44 0.21 11.91 -3.63
CA ARG A 44 1.39 12.77 -3.70
C ARG A 44 2.56 12.20 -2.90
N MET A 45 2.32 11.70 -1.69
CA MET A 45 3.36 11.18 -0.80
C MET A 45 4.17 10.06 -1.47
N HIS A 46 3.50 9.15 -2.17
CA HIS A 46 4.13 8.01 -2.84
C HIS A 46 5.11 8.45 -3.95
N VAL A 47 4.87 9.62 -4.55
CA VAL A 47 5.69 10.17 -5.64
C VAL A 47 6.76 11.14 -5.12
N THR A 48 6.49 11.90 -4.05
CA THR A 48 7.40 12.95 -3.57
C THR A 48 8.33 12.50 -2.45
N THR A 49 8.00 11.42 -1.73
CA THR A 49 8.89 10.84 -0.72
C THR A 49 9.92 9.97 -1.43
N GLN A 50 11.12 10.51 -1.64
CA GLN A 50 12.16 9.90 -2.49
C GLN A 50 12.44 8.42 -2.18
N PRO A 51 12.65 7.98 -0.92
CA PRO A 51 12.88 6.56 -0.63
C PRO A 51 11.70 5.65 -1.04
N ILE A 52 10.46 6.13 -0.87
CA ILE A 52 9.26 5.39 -1.26
C ILE A 52 9.16 5.29 -2.78
N TRP A 53 9.36 6.40 -3.49
CA TRP A 53 9.32 6.42 -4.95
C TRP A 53 10.40 5.51 -5.55
N GLU A 54 11.63 5.57 -5.05
CA GLU A 54 12.73 4.69 -5.48
C GLU A 54 12.41 3.22 -5.21
N GLY A 55 11.86 2.90 -4.03
CA GLY A 55 11.45 1.54 -3.69
C GLY A 55 10.34 0.99 -4.61
N LEU A 56 9.36 1.81 -4.98
CA LEU A 56 8.31 1.44 -5.94
C LEU A 56 8.88 1.21 -7.36
N ASN A 57 9.85 2.02 -7.80
CA ASN A 57 10.54 1.77 -9.07
C ASN A 57 11.33 0.46 -9.04
N GLN A 58 12.04 0.17 -7.95
CA GLN A 58 12.76 -1.11 -7.79
C GLN A 58 11.83 -2.32 -7.79
N LEU A 59 10.62 -2.21 -7.22
CA LEU A 59 9.59 -3.25 -7.33
C LEU A 59 9.18 -3.45 -8.79
N LYS A 60 8.92 -2.36 -9.53
CA LYS A 60 8.59 -2.42 -10.96
C LYS A 60 9.71 -3.07 -11.79
N GLU A 61 10.96 -2.72 -11.53
CA GLU A 61 12.15 -3.28 -12.20
C GLU A 61 12.29 -4.79 -11.92
N ARG A 62 11.95 -5.24 -10.71
CA ARG A 62 11.90 -6.67 -10.35
C ARG A 62 10.72 -7.43 -10.97
N GLY A 63 9.82 -6.73 -11.68
CA GLY A 63 8.64 -7.34 -12.30
C GLY A 63 7.46 -7.53 -11.34
N VAL A 64 7.50 -6.93 -10.15
CA VAL A 64 6.38 -6.96 -9.20
C VAL A 64 5.18 -6.24 -9.79
N LYS A 65 3.99 -6.84 -9.67
CA LYS A 65 2.74 -6.21 -10.09
C LYS A 65 2.29 -5.17 -9.07
N LEU A 66 2.33 -3.90 -9.46
CA LEU A 66 1.85 -2.79 -8.64
C LEU A 66 0.44 -2.40 -9.05
N ARG A 67 -0.50 -2.38 -8.10
CA ARG A 67 -1.90 -1.99 -8.33
C ARG A 67 -2.33 -0.97 -7.29
N MET A 68 -3.07 0.04 -7.71
CA MET A 68 -3.56 1.11 -6.84
C MET A 68 -5.02 1.45 -7.14
N VAL A 69 -5.82 1.60 -6.09
CA VAL A 69 -7.16 2.18 -6.16
C VAL A 69 -7.15 3.50 -5.41
N THR A 70 -7.59 4.57 -6.06
CA THR A 70 -7.66 5.91 -5.44
C THR A 70 -8.75 6.76 -6.09
N GLU A 71 -9.29 7.75 -5.38
CA GLU A 71 -10.11 8.78 -6.02
C GLU A 71 -9.19 9.76 -6.75
N ILE A 72 -9.21 9.70 -8.08
CA ILE A 72 -8.49 10.67 -8.94
C ILE A 72 -9.27 11.99 -8.96
N THR A 73 -8.60 13.07 -8.59
CA THR A 73 -9.13 14.44 -8.53
C THR A 73 -8.25 15.38 -9.35
N ASN A 74 -8.68 16.63 -9.53
CA ASN A 74 -7.85 17.65 -10.18
C ASN A 74 -6.55 17.93 -9.41
N ASP A 75 -6.54 17.71 -8.09
CA ASP A 75 -5.39 18.01 -7.24
C ASP A 75 -4.31 16.92 -7.31
N ASN A 76 -4.70 15.66 -7.56
CA ASN A 76 -3.76 14.54 -7.58
C ASN A 76 -3.44 13.98 -8.97
N ILE A 77 -4.18 14.35 -10.03
CA ILE A 77 -4.02 13.78 -11.39
C ILE A 77 -2.59 13.78 -11.92
N SER A 78 -1.79 14.81 -11.59
CA SER A 78 -0.39 14.89 -12.02
C SER A 78 0.49 13.83 -11.36
N TYR A 79 0.28 13.56 -10.06
CA TYR A 79 0.95 12.48 -9.32
C TYR A 79 0.43 11.11 -9.74
N THR A 80 -0.88 11.00 -9.96
CA THR A 80 -1.49 9.75 -10.45
C THR A 80 -0.94 9.36 -11.82
N LYS A 81 -0.75 10.31 -12.74
CA LYS A 81 -0.11 10.05 -14.04
C LYS A 81 1.33 9.55 -13.91
N LYS A 82 2.08 9.98 -12.89
CA LYS A 82 3.41 9.43 -12.59
C LYS A 82 3.31 8.00 -12.06
N MET A 83 2.40 7.75 -11.12
CA MET A 83 2.13 6.40 -10.61
C MET A 83 1.74 5.43 -11.73
N MET A 84 0.93 5.85 -12.70
CA MET A 84 0.50 5.06 -13.86
C MET A 84 1.66 4.59 -14.77
N GLN A 85 2.86 5.18 -14.64
CA GLN A 85 4.05 4.71 -15.37
C GLN A 85 4.60 3.40 -14.81
N ILE A 86 4.36 3.12 -13.53
CA ILE A 86 4.89 1.95 -12.82
C ILE A 86 3.80 1.01 -12.28
N ALA A 87 2.57 1.50 -12.10
CA ALA A 87 1.47 0.77 -11.49
C ALA A 87 0.18 0.82 -12.31
N GLU A 88 -0.66 -0.21 -12.19
CA GLU A 88 -2.05 -0.20 -12.64
C GLU A 88 -2.87 0.64 -11.66
N VAL A 89 -3.34 1.82 -12.08
CA VAL A 89 -4.11 2.72 -11.20
C VAL A 89 -5.56 2.80 -11.65
N ARG A 90 -6.50 2.56 -10.71
CA ARG A 90 -7.94 2.69 -10.93
C ARG A 90 -8.54 3.84 -10.14
N HIS A 91 -9.44 4.57 -10.81
CA HIS A 91 -10.25 5.60 -10.17
C HIS A 91 -11.43 4.97 -9.43
N LEU A 92 -11.58 5.30 -8.14
CA LEU A 92 -12.77 4.98 -7.37
C LEU A 92 -13.22 6.19 -6.55
N LYS A 93 -14.36 6.79 -6.93
CA LYS A 93 -14.92 7.95 -6.22
C LYS A 93 -15.31 7.59 -4.78
N GLY A 94 -14.93 8.44 -3.81
CA GLY A 94 -15.34 8.30 -2.41
C GLY A 94 -14.53 7.30 -1.58
N VAL A 95 -13.46 6.72 -2.14
CA VAL A 95 -12.53 5.90 -1.35
C VAL A 95 -11.76 6.78 -0.36
N ARG A 96 -11.76 6.37 0.92
CA ARG A 96 -11.21 7.14 2.06
C ARG A 96 -10.34 6.29 2.99
N SER A 97 -9.81 5.18 2.47
CA SER A 97 -8.98 4.24 3.22
C SER A 97 -7.59 4.18 2.63
N SER A 98 -6.58 4.05 3.48
CA SER A 98 -5.18 3.94 3.06
C SER A 98 -4.53 2.69 3.64
N PHE A 99 -4.40 1.67 2.80
CA PHE A 99 -3.73 0.44 3.17
C PHE A 99 -2.98 -0.19 1.99
N GLY A 100 -1.95 -0.98 2.31
CA GLY A 100 -1.19 -1.77 1.36
C GLY A 100 -1.21 -3.26 1.71
N ILE A 101 -1.10 -4.11 0.69
CA ILE A 101 -0.96 -5.56 0.82
C ILE A 101 0.22 -6.00 -0.02
N ALA A 102 1.14 -6.75 0.60
CA ALA A 102 2.38 -7.21 0.01
C ALA A 102 2.35 -8.73 -0.13
N ASP A 103 2.39 -9.22 -1.38
CA ASP A 103 2.38 -10.65 -1.77
C ASP A 103 1.26 -11.51 -1.14
N GLY A 104 0.17 -10.90 -0.66
CA GLY A 104 -0.84 -11.62 0.14
C GLY A 104 -0.29 -12.20 1.45
N ILE A 105 0.85 -11.69 1.92
CA ILE A 105 1.54 -12.14 3.14
C ILE A 105 1.43 -11.11 4.26
N GLN A 106 1.44 -9.82 3.92
CA GLN A 106 1.44 -8.75 4.90
C GLN A 106 0.52 -7.63 4.49
N TYR A 107 -0.25 -7.14 5.46
CA TYR A 107 -1.08 -5.96 5.37
C TYR A 107 -0.48 -4.82 6.19
N LEU A 108 -0.59 -3.59 5.70
CA LEU A 108 -0.27 -2.36 6.41
C LEU A 108 -1.39 -1.34 6.22
N ASP A 109 -1.95 -0.84 7.32
CA ASP A 109 -2.79 0.36 7.37
C ASP A 109 -2.00 1.51 7.98
N HIS A 110 -2.32 2.75 7.62
CA HIS A 110 -1.66 3.90 8.23
C HIS A 110 -2.59 5.10 8.40
N ALA A 111 -2.18 5.97 9.31
CA ALA A 111 -2.80 7.27 9.55
C ALA A 111 -1.77 8.39 9.38
N ILE A 112 -2.18 9.44 8.70
CA ILE A 112 -1.40 10.68 8.56
C ILE A 112 -1.89 11.69 9.60
N SER A 113 -0.96 12.43 10.20
CA SER A 113 -1.26 13.54 11.12
C SER A 113 -1.35 14.88 10.39
N ASP A 114 -1.83 15.93 11.07
CA ASP A 114 -2.07 17.27 10.51
C ASP A 114 -0.84 17.91 9.83
N ASN A 115 0.37 17.45 10.16
CA ASN A 115 1.62 17.91 9.53
C ASN A 115 2.00 17.14 8.24
N ASN A 116 1.08 16.32 7.71
CA ASN A 116 1.28 15.44 6.55
C ASN A 116 2.36 14.35 6.72
N GLN A 117 2.63 13.93 7.96
CA GLN A 117 3.53 12.81 8.25
C GLN A 117 2.76 11.60 8.76
N LEU A 118 3.29 10.41 8.46
CA LEU A 118 2.80 9.14 8.99
C LEU A 118 2.93 9.15 10.52
N SER A 119 1.81 8.91 11.20
CA SER A 119 1.72 8.99 12.67
C SER A 119 1.60 7.61 13.32
N HIS A 120 0.74 6.76 12.74
CA HIS A 120 0.44 5.42 13.23
C HIS A 120 0.34 4.49 12.04
N ALA A 121 0.78 3.24 12.22
CA ALA A 121 0.50 2.17 11.29
C ALA A 121 0.16 0.89 12.04
N ILE A 122 -0.76 0.10 11.47
CA ILE A 122 -1.05 -1.26 11.91
C ILE A 122 -0.50 -2.17 10.83
N ILE A 123 0.41 -3.06 11.22
CA ILE A 123 0.95 -4.07 10.32
C ILE A 123 0.56 -5.45 10.82
N SER A 124 0.15 -6.33 9.92
CA SER A 124 -0.28 -7.68 10.27
C SER A 124 0.11 -8.69 9.20
N ASP A 125 0.53 -9.87 9.63
CA ASP A 125 0.66 -11.06 8.80
C ASP A 125 -0.27 -12.20 9.25
N VAL A 126 -1.27 -11.87 10.07
CA VAL A 126 -2.37 -12.78 10.38
C VAL A 126 -3.13 -13.06 9.09
N LYS A 127 -3.07 -14.31 8.61
CA LYS A 127 -3.59 -14.71 7.31
C LYS A 127 -5.03 -14.26 7.07
N ALA A 128 -5.91 -14.47 8.04
CA ALA A 128 -7.32 -14.07 7.94
C ALA A 128 -7.53 -12.55 7.78
N ILE A 129 -6.64 -11.72 8.34
CA ILE A 129 -6.70 -10.26 8.18
C ILE A 129 -6.21 -9.87 6.78
N VAL A 130 -5.12 -10.48 6.32
CA VAL A 130 -4.58 -10.23 4.98
C VAL A 130 -5.59 -10.63 3.91
N GLU A 131 -6.14 -11.84 3.98
CA GLU A 131 -7.16 -12.34 3.05
C GLU A 131 -8.41 -11.43 3.02
N ALA A 132 -8.86 -10.95 4.19
CA ALA A 132 -10.00 -10.04 4.27
C ALA A 132 -9.70 -8.68 3.59
N LYS A 133 -8.47 -8.19 3.71
CA LYS A 133 -8.04 -6.93 3.08
C LYS A 133 -7.82 -7.10 1.58
N GLU A 134 -7.33 -8.25 1.13
CA GLU A 134 -7.23 -8.60 -0.29
C GLU A 134 -8.61 -8.62 -0.94
N TYR A 135 -9.56 -9.33 -0.33
CA TYR A 135 -10.94 -9.38 -0.81
C TYR A 135 -11.57 -7.98 -0.87
N LEU A 136 -11.30 -7.13 0.14
CA LEU A 136 -11.74 -5.73 0.12
C LEU A 136 -11.11 -4.96 -1.05
N PHE A 137 -9.80 -5.10 -1.27
CA PHE A 137 -9.12 -4.44 -2.38
C PHE A 137 -9.71 -4.85 -3.73
N GLU A 138 -9.90 -6.16 -3.97
CA GLU A 138 -10.50 -6.67 -5.21
C GLU A 138 -11.91 -6.11 -5.41
N THR A 139 -12.72 -6.09 -4.36
CA THR A 139 -14.09 -5.51 -4.41
C THR A 139 -14.05 -4.04 -4.81
N LEU A 140 -13.13 -3.25 -4.24
CA LEU A 140 -12.97 -1.84 -4.56
C LEU A 140 -12.47 -1.62 -5.99
N GLU A 141 -11.54 -2.46 -6.45
CA GLU A 141 -10.93 -2.34 -7.77
C GLU A 141 -11.91 -2.68 -8.92
N PHE A 142 -12.80 -3.64 -8.70
CA PHE A 142 -13.82 -4.05 -9.67
C PHE A 142 -15.17 -3.36 -9.49
N SER A 143 -15.32 -2.50 -8.49
CA SER A 143 -16.49 -1.64 -8.36
C SER A 143 -16.68 -0.85 -9.66
N TYR A 144 -17.88 -0.92 -10.24
CA TYR A 144 -18.26 -0.40 -11.58
C TYR A 144 -17.87 -1.25 -12.81
N SER A 145 -17.47 -2.52 -12.65
CA SER A 145 -17.25 -3.46 -13.77
C SER A 145 -18.50 -4.25 -14.21
N CYS A 146 -19.71 -3.78 -13.89
CA CYS A 146 -20.98 -4.35 -14.32
C CYS A 146 -21.69 -3.48 -15.36
#